data_AF-A0A7J8F4F8-F1
#
_entry.id   AF-A0A7J8F4F8-F1
#
_cell.length_a   1.000
_cell.length_b   1.000
_cell.length_c   1.000
_cell.angle_alpha   90.00
_cell.angle_beta   90.00
_cell.angle_gamma   90.00
#
_symmetry.space_group_name_H-M   'P 1'
#
loop_
_entity.id
_entity.type
_entity.pdbx_description
1 polymer ?
#
loop_
_entity_poly.entity_id
_entity_poly.type
_entity_poly.pdbx_seq_one_letter_code
_entity_poly.pdbx_strand_id
1 'polypeptide(L)'
;MFDGSDPQSFALCASVYKRHYMDRQTPCLFVSSKADLPEGVSLPGLSPAEFCRRHRLPAPTLFSCSGPAEPSTAIFTQLATMATFPHLVHGELHTTSFWLRLTLGAVGTAVAAILSFSLYRVLVKSR
;
A
#
# COMPACT_ATOMS: atom_id res chain seq x y z
N MET A 1 2.67 10.88 -11.85
CA MET A 1 3.47 11.20 -10.66
C MET A 1 3.04 12.57 -10.19
N PHE A 2 2.76 12.73 -8.91
CA PHE A 2 2.29 13.99 -8.33
C PHE A 2 3.19 14.39 -7.15
N ASP A 3 3.11 15.63 -6.70
CA ASP A 3 3.87 16.14 -5.56
C ASP A 3 3.05 15.98 -4.28
N GLY A 4 3.56 15.22 -3.32
CA GLY A 4 2.85 14.97 -2.05
C GLY A 4 2.63 16.24 -1.23
N SER A 5 3.43 17.28 -1.43
CA SER A 5 3.30 18.57 -0.76
C SER A 5 2.38 19.56 -1.47
N ASP A 6 2.04 19.32 -2.75
CA ASP A 6 1.12 20.16 -3.52
C ASP A 6 -0.24 19.46 -3.72
N PRO A 7 -1.32 19.93 -3.06
CA PRO A 7 -2.63 19.31 -3.15
C PRO A 7 -3.28 19.40 -4.54
N GLN A 8 -2.85 20.31 -5.42
CA GLN A 8 -3.40 20.42 -6.79
C GLN A 8 -2.78 19.43 -7.76
N SER A 9 -1.53 19.02 -7.52
CA SER A 9 -0.77 18.13 -8.41
C SER A 9 -1.46 16.77 -8.64
N PHE A 10 -2.14 16.25 -7.60
CA PHE A 10 -2.87 14.98 -7.70
C PHE A 10 -4.09 15.10 -8.63
N ALA A 11 -4.84 16.21 -8.55
CA ALA A 11 -6.03 16.41 -9.38
C ALA A 11 -5.69 16.39 -10.88
N LEU A 12 -4.56 16.98 -11.26
CA LEU A 12 -4.04 16.92 -12.62
C LEU A 12 -3.76 15.47 -13.04
N CYS A 13 -3.02 14.71 -12.23
CA CYS A 13 -2.71 13.31 -12.53
C CYS A 13 -3.96 12.42 -12.63
N ALA A 14 -4.93 12.63 -11.73
CA ALA A 14 -6.21 11.92 -11.76
C ALA A 14 -7.00 12.23 -13.05
N SER A 15 -6.97 13.47 -13.53
CA SER A 15 -7.63 13.84 -14.80
C SER A 15 -6.98 13.15 -16.01
N VAL A 16 -5.65 13.06 -16.04
CA VAL A 16 -4.89 12.37 -17.10
C VAL A 16 -5.21 10.88 -17.09
N TYR A 17 -5.24 10.24 -15.91
CA TYR A 17 -5.63 8.84 -15.76
C TYR A 17 -7.03 8.60 -16.34
N LYS A 18 -8.03 9.40 -15.96
CA LYS A 18 -9.41 9.25 -16.46
C LYS A 18 -9.50 9.39 -17.97
N ARG A 19 -8.77 10.35 -18.56
CA ARG A 19 -8.85 10.65 -19.99
C ARG A 19 -8.13 9.63 -20.87
N HIS A 20 -7.03 9.05 -20.38
CA HIS A 20 -6.12 8.28 -21.24
C HIS A 20 -5.94 6.83 -20.85
N TYR A 21 -6.18 6.46 -19.59
CA TYR A 21 -5.78 5.16 -19.06
C TYR A 21 -6.92 4.36 -18.43
N MET A 22 -8.03 4.99 -18.03
CA MET A 22 -9.14 4.33 -17.33
C MET A 22 -9.72 3.15 -18.11
N ASP A 23 -9.83 3.26 -19.44
CA ASP A 23 -10.38 2.22 -20.32
C ASP A 23 -9.30 1.44 -21.08
N ARG A 24 -8.03 1.56 -20.66
CA ARG A 24 -6.89 0.89 -21.29
C ARG A 24 -6.39 -0.26 -20.42
N GLN A 25 -5.81 -1.28 -21.06
CA GLN A 25 -5.16 -2.39 -20.34
C GLN A 25 -3.78 -2.04 -19.79
N THR A 26 -3.29 -0.80 -20.00
CA THR A 26 -1.98 -0.36 -19.54
C THR A 26 -1.98 -0.21 -18.01
N PRO A 27 -1.14 -0.96 -17.27
CA PRO A 27 -1.02 -0.82 -15.83
C PRO A 27 -0.59 0.59 -15.45
N CYS A 28 -1.25 1.16 -14.44
CA CYS A 28 -0.96 2.51 -13.97
C CYS A 28 -0.57 2.47 -12.49
N LEU A 29 0.51 3.18 -12.16
CA LEU A 29 0.96 3.40 -10.78
C LEU A 29 0.96 4.89 -10.46
N PHE A 30 0.26 5.28 -9.40
CA PHE A 30 0.37 6.61 -8.84
C PHE A 30 1.56 6.68 -7.88
N VAL A 31 2.36 7.73 -8.03
CA VAL A 31 3.58 7.96 -7.23
C VAL A 31 3.47 9.34 -6.60
N SER A 32 3.53 9.37 -5.26
CA SER A 32 3.62 10.58 -4.46
C SER A 32 5.10 10.93 -4.28
N SER A 33 5.54 11.95 -5.00
CA SER A 33 6.92 12.44 -4.96
C SER A 33 7.14 13.37 -3.76
N LYS A 34 8.42 13.62 -3.45
CA LYS A 34 8.85 14.46 -2.33
C LYS A 34 8.29 14.00 -0.99
N ALA A 35 8.26 12.69 -0.78
CA ALA A 35 7.76 12.08 0.47
C ALA A 35 8.61 12.46 1.72
N ASP A 36 9.74 13.13 1.53
CA ASP A 36 10.56 13.76 2.58
C ASP A 36 9.95 15.05 3.13
N LEU A 37 9.09 15.71 2.35
CA LEU A 37 8.40 16.93 2.75
C LEU A 37 7.07 16.60 3.47
N PRO A 38 6.57 17.50 4.33
CA PRO A 38 5.25 17.32 4.91
C PRO A 38 4.19 17.20 3.82
N GLU A 39 3.26 16.25 4.03
CA GLU A 39 2.11 16.10 3.14
C GLU A 39 1.32 17.40 3.10
N GLY A 40 0.99 17.85 1.88
CA GLY A 40 0.19 19.03 1.66
C GLY A 40 -1.18 18.86 2.30
N VAL A 41 -1.75 19.95 2.82
CA VAL A 41 -3.09 19.93 3.42
C VAL A 41 -4.10 19.44 2.38
N SER A 42 -4.65 18.26 2.61
CA SER A 42 -5.59 17.63 1.68
C SER A 42 -6.84 18.51 1.54
N LEU A 43 -7.13 18.94 0.32
CA LEU A 43 -8.34 19.69 0.01
C LEU A 43 -9.58 18.81 0.20
N PRO A 44 -10.76 19.40 0.48
CA PRO A 44 -12.00 18.64 0.53
C PRO A 44 -12.27 17.96 -0.83
N GLY A 45 -12.00 16.65 -0.90
CA GLY A 45 -12.01 15.87 -2.12
C GLY A 45 -11.65 14.39 -1.88
N LEU A 46 -11.51 13.62 -2.96
CA LEU A 46 -11.04 12.23 -2.87
C LEU A 46 -9.51 12.21 -2.66
N SER A 47 -9.06 11.61 -1.56
CA SER A 47 -7.64 11.38 -1.31
C SER A 47 -7.02 10.48 -2.38
N PRO A 48 -5.69 10.55 -2.61
CA PRO A 48 -5.01 9.70 -3.59
C PRO A 48 -5.23 8.20 -3.35
N ALA A 49 -5.23 7.76 -2.09
CA ALA A 49 -5.48 6.38 -1.72
C ALA A 49 -6.94 5.96 -2.00
N GLU A 50 -7.90 6.83 -1.70
CA GLU A 50 -9.31 6.59 -1.99
C GLU A 50 -9.54 6.45 -3.49
N PHE A 51 -8.94 7.35 -4.27
CA PHE A 51 -9.02 7.33 -5.72
C PHE A 51 -8.49 6.01 -6.29
N CYS A 52 -7.28 5.58 -5.87
CA CYS A 52 -6.69 4.34 -6.34
C CYS A 52 -7.58 3.14 -6.00
N ARG A 53 -8.12 3.08 -4.78
CA ARG A 53 -9.04 2.01 -4.37
C ARG A 53 -10.30 1.96 -5.24
N ARG A 54 -10.91 3.11 -5.54
CA ARG A 54 -12.13 3.20 -6.37
C ARG A 54 -11.89 2.76 -7.81
N HIS A 55 -10.69 3.01 -8.33
CA HIS A 55 -10.28 2.65 -9.68
C HIS A 55 -9.52 1.32 -9.77
N ARG A 56 -9.48 0.53 -8.68
CA ARG A 56 -8.78 -0.77 -8.60
C ARG A 56 -7.30 -0.68 -8.98
N LEU A 57 -6.68 0.44 -8.66
CA LEU A 57 -5.25 0.68 -8.84
C LEU A 57 -4.48 0.31 -7.57
N PRO A 58 -3.18 -0.01 -7.70
CA PRO A 58 -2.28 -0.08 -6.55
C PRO A 58 -2.34 1.18 -5.69
N ALA A 59 -2.13 1.03 -4.38
CA ALA A 59 -2.01 2.17 -3.48
C ALA A 59 -0.89 3.13 -3.97
N PRO A 60 -1.03 4.45 -3.78
CA PRO A 60 0.00 5.40 -4.17
C PRO A 60 1.34 5.06 -3.50
N THR A 61 2.39 4.89 -4.30
CA THR A 61 3.74 4.63 -3.78
C THR A 61 4.39 5.94 -3.38
N LEU A 62 4.91 6.01 -2.15
CA LEU A 62 5.68 7.15 -1.67
C LEU A 62 7.11 7.08 -2.21
N PHE A 63 7.64 8.20 -2.69
CA PHE A 63 8.98 8.27 -3.25
C PHE A 63 9.66 9.61 -2.94
N SER A 64 10.94 9.54 -2.57
CA SER A 64 11.82 10.70 -2.42
C SER A 64 13.20 10.37 -2.96
N CYS A 65 13.81 11.35 -3.64
CA CYS A 65 15.22 11.34 -4.01
C CYS A 65 16.07 12.22 -3.07
N SER A 66 15.43 12.89 -2.10
CA SER A 66 16.08 13.80 -1.18
C SER A 66 16.64 13.02 0.01
N GLY A 67 17.92 13.25 0.33
CA GLY A 67 18.55 12.68 1.50
C GLY A 67 19.97 12.19 1.22
N PRO A 68 20.76 11.90 2.28
CA PRO A 68 22.10 11.35 2.13
C PRO A 68 22.11 9.85 1.79
N ALA A 69 20.96 9.18 1.92
CA ALA A 69 20.80 7.76 1.63
C ALA A 69 20.46 7.51 0.16
N GLU A 70 20.83 6.35 -0.37
CA GLU A 70 20.49 5.94 -1.72
C GLU A 70 18.96 5.83 -1.91
N PRO A 71 18.39 6.34 -3.02
CA PRO A 71 16.96 6.25 -3.28
C PRO A 71 16.50 4.79 -3.36
N SER A 72 15.29 4.52 -2.87
CA SER A 72 14.71 3.17 -2.94
C SER A 72 14.53 2.73 -4.39
N THR A 73 15.03 1.54 -4.71
CA THR A 73 14.85 0.92 -6.04
C THR A 73 13.53 0.15 -6.18
N ALA A 74 12.80 -0.03 -5.07
CA ALA A 74 11.58 -0.85 -5.03
C ALA A 74 10.51 -0.37 -6.03
N ILE A 75 10.41 0.94 -6.25
CA ILE A 75 9.45 1.52 -7.20
C ILE A 75 9.77 1.13 -8.65
N PHE A 76 11.05 1.05 -9.00
CA PHE A 76 11.48 0.67 -10.34
C PHE A 76 11.24 -0.82 -10.58
N THR A 77 11.51 -1.66 -9.58
CA THR A 77 11.17 -3.08 -9.62
C THR A 77 9.65 -3.26 -9.78
N GLN A 78 8.84 -2.52 -9.01
CA GLN A 78 7.38 -2.58 -9.12
C GLN A 78 6.90 -2.17 -10.53
N LEU A 79 7.43 -1.09 -11.09
CA LEU A 79 7.11 -0.66 -12.46
C LEU A 79 7.50 -1.72 -13.50
N ALA A 80 8.70 -2.30 -13.37
CA ALA A 80 9.17 -3.36 -14.26
C ALA A 80 8.28 -4.61 -14.17
N THR A 81 7.88 -5.02 -12.96
CA THR A 81 6.96 -6.15 -12.74
C THR A 81 5.60 -5.86 -13.36
N MET A 82 5.05 -4.66 -13.15
CA MET A 82 3.76 -4.27 -13.73
C MET A 82 3.80 -4.26 -15.26
N ALA A 83 4.90 -3.77 -15.85
CA ALA A 83 5.09 -3.77 -17.30
C ALA A 83 5.28 -5.18 -17.88
N THR A 84 5.98 -6.06 -17.17
CA THR A 84 6.24 -7.44 -17.59
C THR A 84 4.99 -8.32 -17.46
N PHE A 85 4.19 -8.11 -16.40
CA PHE A 85 3.03 -8.95 -16.06
C PHE A 85 1.78 -8.09 -15.79
N PRO A 86 1.22 -7.42 -16.83
CA PRO A 86 0.08 -6.50 -16.66
C PRO A 86 -1.18 -7.17 -16.10
N HIS A 87 -1.33 -8.47 -16.34
CA HIS A 87 -2.46 -9.29 -15.87
C HIS A 87 -2.39 -9.62 -14.37
N LEU A 88 -1.21 -9.60 -13.75
CA LEU A 88 -1.04 -9.90 -12.32
C LEU A 88 -1.27 -8.68 -11.41
N VAL A 89 -1.17 -7.48 -11.97
CA VAL A 89 -1.30 -6.20 -11.24
C VAL A 89 -2.61 -6.07 -10.46
N HIS A 90 -3.70 -6.62 -11.00
CA HIS A 90 -5.03 -6.55 -10.38
C HIS A 90 -5.25 -7.61 -9.29
N GLY A 91 -4.44 -8.68 -9.26
CA GLY A 91 -4.66 -9.85 -8.40
C GLY A 91 -3.88 -9.84 -7.09
N GLU A 92 -2.72 -9.17 -7.04
CA GLU A 92 -1.68 -9.53 -6.06
C GLU A 92 -1.66 -8.66 -4.79
N LEU A 93 -2.21 -7.44 -4.80
CA LEU A 93 -2.06 -6.48 -3.70
C LEU A 93 -3.07 -6.60 -2.57
N HIS A 94 -4.29 -7.09 -2.83
CA HIS A 94 -5.37 -7.14 -1.82
C HIS A 94 -5.56 -8.50 -1.16
N THR A 95 -5.38 -9.58 -1.91
CA THR A 95 -5.63 -10.95 -1.46
C THR A 95 -4.50 -11.45 -0.58
N THR A 96 -3.24 -11.32 -1.03
CA THR A 96 -2.07 -11.85 -0.32
C THR A 96 -1.90 -11.21 1.06
N SER A 97 -2.03 -9.88 1.18
CA SER A 97 -1.85 -9.15 2.44
C SER A 97 -2.96 -9.42 3.45
N PHE A 98 -4.22 -9.57 3.01
CA PHE A 98 -5.34 -9.88 3.89
C PHE A 98 -5.21 -11.28 4.49
N TRP A 99 -4.96 -12.30 3.64
CA TRP A 99 -4.83 -13.67 4.09
C TRP A 99 -3.60 -13.88 4.96
N LEU A 100 -2.45 -13.25 4.66
CA LEU A 100 -1.27 -13.30 5.51
C LEU A 100 -1.51 -12.68 6.89
N ARG A 101 -2.20 -11.54 6.96
CA ARG A 101 -2.51 -10.88 8.24
C ARG A 101 -3.51 -11.71 9.07
N LEU A 102 -4.49 -12.32 8.40
CA LEU A 102 -5.49 -13.15 9.06
C LEU A 102 -4.86 -14.46 9.61
N THR A 103 -3.96 -15.09 8.85
CA THR A 103 -3.27 -16.30 9.30
C THR A 103 -2.29 -16.02 10.44
N LEU A 104 -1.50 -14.93 10.37
CA LEU A 104 -0.63 -14.54 11.48
C LEU A 104 -1.41 -14.19 12.75
N GLY A 105 -2.53 -13.47 12.61
CA GLY A 105 -3.40 -13.12 13.74
C GLY A 105 -4.01 -14.36 14.41
N ALA A 106 -4.56 -15.29 13.61
CA ALA A 106 -5.16 -16.51 14.12
C ALA A 106 -4.13 -17.40 14.85
N VAL A 107 -2.95 -17.61 14.27
CA VAL A 107 -1.89 -18.42 14.89
C VAL A 107 -1.38 -17.77 16.18
N GLY A 108 -1.18 -16.46 16.18
CA GLY A 108 -0.76 -15.72 17.38
C GLY A 108 -1.73 -15.87 18.56
N THR A 109 -3.04 -15.75 18.29
CA THR A 109 -4.07 -15.90 19.34
C THR A 109 -4.14 -17.34 19.90
N ALA A 110 -3.99 -18.36 19.04
CA ALA A 110 -4.01 -19.75 19.47
C ALA A 110 -2.81 -20.09 20.39
N VAL A 111 -1.60 -19.63 20.03
CA VAL A 111 -0.40 -19.87 20.83
C VAL A 111 -0.49 -19.20 22.20
N ALA A 112 -0.99 -17.96 22.25
CA ALA A 112 -1.20 -17.25 23.52
C ALA A 112 -2.18 -18.01 24.44
N ALA A 113 -3.31 -18.48 23.91
CA ALA A 113 -4.30 -19.23 24.68
C ALA A 113 -3.74 -20.55 25.25
N ILE A 114 -2.96 -21.30 24.45
CA ILE A 114 -2.34 -22.56 24.89
C ILE A 114 -1.32 -22.31 26.00
N LEU A 115 -0.50 -21.27 25.87
CA LEU A 115 0.48 -20.91 26.90
C LEU A 115 -0.19 -20.45 28.20
N SER A 116 -1.20 -19.58 28.11
CA SER A 116 -1.98 -19.12 29.27
C SER A 116 -2.70 -20.27 29.98
N PHE A 117 -3.31 -21.19 29.24
CA PHE A 117 -3.99 -22.35 29.82
C PHE A 117 -3.02 -23.34 30.49
N SER A 118 -1.86 -23.55 29.88
CA SER A 118 -0.81 -24.42 30.43
C SER A 118 -0.25 -23.83 31.73
N LEU A 119 0.06 -22.53 31.75
CA LEU A 119 0.49 -21.82 32.96
C LEU A 119 -0.57 -21.86 34.06
N TYR A 120 -1.84 -21.63 33.71
CA TYR A 120 -2.95 -21.74 34.66
C TYR A 120 -3.00 -23.14 35.31
N ARG A 121 -2.88 -24.21 34.51
CA ARG A 121 -2.89 -25.58 35.06
C ARG A 121 -1.70 -25.87 35.96
N VAL A 122 -0.50 -25.38 35.63
CA VAL A 122 0.69 -25.56 36.47
C VAL A 122 0.53 -24.82 37.81
N LEU A 123 0.05 -23.58 37.79
CA LEU A 123 -0.16 -22.79 39.01
C LEU A 123 -1.25 -23.37 39.92
N VAL A 124 -2.35 -23.88 39.34
CA VAL A 124 -3.44 -24.52 40.11
C VAL A 124 -3.02 -25.86 40.70
N LYS A 125 -2.16 -26.63 40.01
CA LYS A 125 -1.68 -27.94 40.49
C LYS A 125 -0.55 -27.82 41.53
N SER A 126 0.06 -26.65 41.66
CA SER A 126 1.13 -26.36 42.63
C SER A 126 0.62 -25.83 43.98
N ARG A 127 -0.69 -25.65 44.15
CA ARG A 127 -1.36 -25.37 45.44
C ARG A 127 -2.02 -26.63 45.96
#